data_AF-D4CVX7-F1
#
_entry.id   AF-D4CVX7-F1
#
_cell.length_a   1.000
_cell.length_b   1.000
_cell.length_c   1.000
_cell.angle_alpha   90.00
_cell.angle_beta   90.00
_cell.angle_gamma   90.00
#
_symmetry.space_group_name_H-M   'P 1'
#
loop_
_entity.id
_entity.type
_entity.pdbx_description
1 polymer ?
#
loop_
_entity_poly.entity_id
_entity_poly.type
_entity_poly.pdbx_seq_one_letter_code
_entity_poly.pdbx_strand_id
1 'polypeptide(L)'
;MNNVILNIFDVESEAFQSFNELKNFKQTENTKIAQIALVQNVEGRITVKDFYDFVDSANEEALEGTLIGALIGIIGGPLGMLFGASLGSLEGLTIGTSVDTTEASLVQYIANKLPLNETAIIALVEEKDEEVINALFSKYKTQIIRWEAERVADDIVAAIKVQENLYHQAQVELKAERKKERTQKVQEFKDRIKKGFATLKSKIKI
;
A
#
# COMPACT_ATOMS: atom_id res chain seq x y z
N MET A 1 2.85 -16.29 -20.30
CA MET A 1 2.37 -16.28 -18.90
C MET A 1 2.33 -14.83 -18.47
N ASN A 2 1.30 -14.42 -17.72
CA ASN A 2 1.17 -13.03 -17.28
C ASN A 2 1.70 -12.93 -15.86
N ASN A 3 2.73 -12.12 -15.65
CA ASN A 3 3.42 -12.00 -14.38
C ASN A 3 3.47 -10.54 -13.94
N VAL A 4 3.43 -10.33 -12.63
CA VAL A 4 3.87 -9.10 -12.00
C VAL A 4 5.27 -9.33 -11.45
N ILE A 5 6.21 -8.52 -11.92
CA ILE A 5 7.61 -8.51 -11.51
C ILE A 5 7.82 -7.36 -10.53
N LEU A 6 8.45 -7.64 -9.40
CA LEU A 6 9.09 -6.63 -8.55
C LEU A 6 10.61 -6.77 -8.74
N ASN A 7 11.27 -5.68 -9.12
CA ASN A 7 12.71 -5.63 -9.16
C ASN A 7 13.23 -4.52 -8.24
N ILE A 8 13.96 -4.88 -7.19
CA ILE A 8 14.50 -3.95 -6.17
C ILE A 8 15.96 -3.65 -6.52
N PHE A 9 16.33 -2.37 -6.52
CA PHE A 9 17.66 -1.91 -6.90
C PHE A 9 18.41 -1.37 -5.68
N ASP A 10 19.66 -1.80 -5.52
CA ASP A 10 20.57 -1.26 -4.50
C ASP A 10 20.93 0.22 -4.77
N VAL A 11 20.90 0.63 -6.04
CA VAL A 11 21.30 1.97 -6.49
C VAL A 11 20.15 2.65 -7.23
N GLU A 12 19.70 3.79 -6.69
CA GLU A 12 18.56 4.54 -7.24
C GLU A 12 18.74 4.91 -8.72
N SER A 13 19.90 5.41 -9.12
CA SER A 13 20.16 5.80 -10.51
C SER A 13 20.06 4.63 -11.50
N GLU A 14 20.41 3.41 -11.07
CA GLU A 14 20.28 2.19 -11.88
C GLU A 14 18.81 1.83 -12.10
N ALA A 15 17.96 2.03 -11.09
CA ALA A 15 16.52 1.85 -11.22
C ALA A 15 15.92 2.81 -12.26
N PHE A 16 16.26 4.09 -12.21
CA PHE A 16 15.82 5.08 -13.20
C PHE A 16 16.32 4.74 -14.61
N GLN A 17 17.59 4.35 -14.74
CA GLN A 17 18.14 3.93 -16.03
C GLN A 17 17.40 2.71 -16.58
N SER A 18 17.25 1.66 -15.77
CA SER A 18 16.56 0.44 -16.15
C SER A 18 15.10 0.69 -16.51
N PHE A 19 14.42 1.59 -15.81
CA PHE A 19 13.04 1.95 -16.10
C PHE A 19 12.91 2.62 -17.47
N ASN A 20 13.84 3.52 -17.82
CA ASN A 20 13.88 4.13 -19.15
C ASN A 20 14.21 3.13 -20.26
N GLU A 21 15.05 2.13 -19.97
CA GLU A 21 15.30 1.04 -20.91
C GLU A 21 14.05 0.20 -21.15
N LEU A 22 13.27 -0.09 -20.09
CA LEU A 22 11.99 -0.78 -20.20
C LEU A 22 10.97 0.02 -21.00
N LYS A 23 10.87 1.35 -20.81
CA LYS A 23 10.02 2.25 -21.62
C LYS A 23 10.28 2.09 -23.13
N ASN A 24 11.54 1.83 -23.50
CA ASN A 24 11.97 1.66 -24.89
C ASN A 24 12.05 0.18 -25.31
N PHE A 25 11.56 -0.75 -24.49
CA PHE A 25 11.62 -2.17 -24.78
C PHE A 25 10.82 -2.49 -26.05
N LYS A 26 11.47 -3.20 -26.98
CA LYS A 26 10.82 -3.66 -28.21
C LYS A 26 9.93 -4.85 -27.88
N GLN A 27 8.62 -4.61 -27.90
CA GLN A 27 7.59 -5.63 -27.73
C GLN A 27 7.77 -6.77 -28.77
N THR A 28 7.66 -8.03 -28.33
CA THR A 28 7.79 -9.21 -29.17
C THR A 28 6.61 -10.17 -28.97
N GLU A 29 6.51 -11.22 -29.79
CA GLU A 29 5.48 -12.24 -29.60
C GLU A 29 5.66 -13.08 -28.32
N ASN A 30 6.89 -13.13 -27.79
CA ASN A 30 7.22 -13.98 -26.63
C ASN A 30 7.40 -13.18 -25.33
N THR A 31 7.58 -11.87 -25.43
CA THR A 31 7.77 -10.97 -24.29
C THR A 31 7.13 -9.64 -24.60
N LYS A 32 6.12 -9.29 -23.80
CA LYS A 32 5.47 -7.98 -23.83
C LYS A 32 5.44 -7.38 -22.44
N ILE A 33 5.52 -6.06 -22.39
CA ILE A 33 5.38 -5.28 -21.17
C ILE A 33 4.11 -4.46 -21.33
N ALA A 34 3.14 -4.69 -20.45
CA ALA A 34 1.89 -3.95 -20.45
C ALA A 34 2.02 -2.65 -19.65
N GLN A 35 2.59 -2.72 -18.46
CA GLN A 35 2.70 -1.58 -17.54
C GLN A 35 3.99 -1.65 -16.73
N ILE A 36 4.55 -0.49 -16.41
CA ILE A 36 5.69 -0.36 -15.50
C ILE A 36 5.49 0.82 -14.56
N ALA A 37 5.82 0.65 -13.28
CA ALA A 37 5.90 1.71 -12.29
C ALA A 37 7.29 1.72 -11.65
N LEU A 38 7.88 2.90 -11.54
CA LEU A 38 9.05 3.16 -10.70
C LEU A 38 8.55 3.66 -9.36
N VAL A 39 8.91 2.97 -8.28
CA VAL A 39 8.49 3.30 -6.93
C VAL A 39 9.70 3.45 -6.01
N GLN A 40 9.59 4.30 -4.99
CA GLN A 40 10.60 4.47 -3.96
C GLN A 40 9.95 4.43 -2.58
N ASN A 41 10.63 3.82 -1.61
CA ASN A 41 10.23 3.96 -0.21
C ASN A 41 10.80 5.27 0.36
N VAL A 42 9.95 6.29 0.50
CA VAL A 42 10.27 7.58 1.12
C VAL A 42 9.68 7.60 2.52
N GLU A 43 10.53 7.56 3.55
CA GLU A 43 10.09 7.64 4.96
C GLU A 43 9.05 6.57 5.36
N GLY A 44 9.20 5.34 4.85
CA GLY A 44 8.27 4.24 5.12
C GLY A 44 7.02 4.26 4.25
N ARG A 45 6.93 5.16 3.26
CA ARG A 45 5.81 5.25 2.30
C ARG A 45 6.28 4.98 0.89
N ILE A 46 5.58 4.07 0.22
CA ILE A 46 5.81 3.82 -1.20
C ILE A 46 5.27 4.99 -2.01
N THR A 47 6.17 5.66 -2.72
CA THR A 47 5.88 6.80 -3.59
C THR A 47 6.15 6.42 -5.03
N VAL A 48 5.20 6.68 -5.92
CA VAL A 48 5.40 6.49 -7.36
C VAL A 48 6.23 7.64 -7.90
N LYS A 49 7.34 7.31 -8.58
CA LYS A 49 8.24 8.28 -9.21
C LYS A 49 7.92 8.47 -10.69
N ASP A 50 7.54 7.39 -11.36
CA ASP A 50 7.21 7.39 -12.77
C ASP A 50 6.33 6.16 -13.06
N PHE A 51 5.48 6.26 -14.08
CA PHE A 51 4.60 5.20 -14.53
C PHE A 51 4.46 5.25 -16.04
N TYR A 52 4.34 4.10 -16.67
CA TYR A 52 4.12 4.01 -18.10
C TYR A 52 3.21 2.83 -18.42
N ASP A 53 2.12 3.11 -19.14
CA ASP A 53 1.21 2.12 -19.68
C ASP A 53 1.44 2.01 -21.20
N PHE A 54 1.81 0.83 -21.66
CA PHE A 54 2.04 0.54 -23.09
C PHE A 54 0.74 0.30 -23.86
N VAL A 55 -0.37 0.06 -23.15
CA VAL A 55 -1.71 -0.16 -23.70
C VAL A 55 -2.45 1.16 -23.87
N ASP A 56 -2.33 2.09 -22.91
CA ASP A 56 -2.95 3.42 -22.95
C ASP A 56 -1.95 4.53 -22.57
N SER A 57 -1.04 4.84 -23.49
CA SER A 57 0.05 5.80 -23.28
C SER A 57 -0.38 7.29 -23.34
N ALA A 58 -1.67 7.58 -23.50
CA ALA A 58 -2.17 8.92 -23.79
C ALA A 58 -2.78 9.66 -22.58
N ASN A 59 -2.98 8.99 -21.44
CA ASN A 59 -3.72 9.53 -20.30
C ASN A 59 -2.82 9.76 -19.07
N GLU A 60 -2.91 10.95 -18.45
CA GLU A 60 -2.25 11.24 -17.16
C GLU A 60 -2.91 10.51 -15.98
N GLU A 61 -4.14 10.01 -16.14
CA GLU A 61 -4.85 9.11 -15.22
C GLU A 61 -4.46 7.63 -15.40
N ALA A 62 -3.46 7.31 -16.23
CA ALA A 62 -3.14 5.95 -16.66
C ALA A 62 -2.82 4.97 -15.52
N LEU A 63 -2.50 5.44 -14.31
CA LEU A 63 -2.26 4.54 -13.18
C LEU A 63 -3.57 4.09 -12.50
N GLU A 64 -4.59 4.95 -12.43
CA GLU A 64 -5.85 4.62 -11.76
C GLU A 64 -6.64 3.58 -12.58
N GLY A 65 -7.23 2.59 -11.91
CA GLY A 65 -7.94 1.48 -12.58
C GLY A 65 -7.04 0.37 -13.13
N THR A 66 -5.72 0.51 -13.06
CA THR A 66 -4.78 -0.56 -13.44
C THR A 66 -4.48 -1.53 -12.31
N LEU A 67 -3.99 -2.73 -12.64
CA LEU A 67 -3.56 -3.71 -11.64
C LEU A 67 -2.41 -3.16 -10.77
N ILE A 68 -1.42 -2.50 -11.38
CA ILE A 68 -0.30 -1.89 -10.66
C ILE A 68 -0.77 -0.73 -9.79
N GLY A 69 -1.68 0.11 -10.29
CA GLY A 69 -2.27 1.21 -9.51
C GLY A 69 -3.06 0.72 -8.31
N ALA A 70 -3.87 -0.33 -8.47
CA ALA A 70 -4.60 -0.94 -7.36
C ALA A 70 -3.65 -1.54 -6.31
N LEU A 71 -2.59 -2.22 -6.75
CA LEU A 71 -1.53 -2.75 -5.89
C LEU A 71 -0.88 -1.64 -5.06
N ILE A 72 -0.42 -0.57 -5.73
CA ILE A 72 0.22 0.58 -5.08
C ILE A 72 -0.76 1.29 -4.15
N GLY A 73 -2.03 1.43 -4.53
CA GLY A 73 -3.07 2.04 -3.70
C GLY A 73 -3.31 1.27 -2.40
N ILE A 74 -3.24 -0.05 -2.41
CA ILE A 74 -3.34 -0.86 -1.19
C ILE A 74 -2.11 -0.67 -0.30
N ILE A 75 -0.90 -0.65 -0.89
CA ILE A 75 0.36 -0.50 -0.15
C ILE A 75 0.51 0.92 0.41
N GLY A 76 0.12 1.95 -0.34
CA GLY A 76 0.09 3.34 0.11
C GLY A 76 -1.10 3.68 1.00
N GLY A 77 -2.09 2.79 1.06
CA GLY A 77 -3.33 2.97 1.82
C GLY A 77 -3.21 2.58 3.29
N PRO A 78 -4.33 2.70 4.05
CA PRO A 78 -4.34 2.43 5.50
C PRO A 78 -3.92 0.99 5.87
N LEU A 79 -4.25 -0.01 5.04
CA LEU A 79 -3.79 -1.39 5.28
C LEU A 79 -2.28 -1.52 5.09
N GLY A 80 -1.72 -0.96 4.02
CA GLY A 80 -0.29 -0.97 3.79
C GLY A 80 0.49 -0.29 4.92
N MET A 81 -0.03 0.81 5.47
CA MET A 81 0.53 1.45 6.66
C MET A 81 0.53 0.53 7.89
N LEU A 82 -0.48 -0.30 8.10
CA LEU A 82 -0.50 -1.27 9.21
C LEU A 82 0.59 -2.33 9.04
N PHE A 83 0.81 -2.81 7.81
CA PHE A 83 1.90 -3.74 7.51
C PHE A 83 3.28 -3.08 7.72
N GLY A 84 3.47 -1.85 7.24
CA GLY A 84 4.74 -1.12 7.40
C GLY A 84 5.03 -0.67 8.85
N ALA A 85 4.01 -0.22 9.60
CA ALA A 85 4.15 0.21 11.00
C ALA A 85 4.55 -0.93 11.94
N SER A 86 4.21 -2.17 11.56
CA SER A 86 4.62 -3.36 12.30
C SER A 86 6.14 -3.49 12.42
N LEU A 87 6.93 -2.85 11.54
CA LEU A 87 8.39 -2.86 11.53
C LEU A 87 9.05 -1.62 12.18
N GLY A 88 8.35 -0.47 12.28
CA GLY A 88 8.91 0.77 12.84
C GLY A 88 9.05 0.79 14.37
N SER A 89 8.53 -0.23 15.06
CA SER A 89 8.60 -0.38 16.52
C SER A 89 9.51 -1.54 16.98
N LEU A 90 10.29 -2.12 16.06
CA LEU A 90 11.14 -3.29 16.32
C LEU A 90 12.46 -3.00 17.05
N GLU A 91 12.36 -2.35 18.21
CA GLU A 91 13.18 -2.79 19.35
C GLU A 91 12.45 -3.84 20.22
N GLY A 92 11.19 -4.23 19.91
CA GLY A 92 10.45 -5.11 20.84
C GLY A 92 9.41 -6.09 20.31
N LEU A 93 9.06 -6.11 19.02
CA LEU A 93 8.09 -7.08 18.50
C LEU A 93 8.74 -7.94 17.42
N THR A 94 9.38 -9.04 17.82
CA THR A 94 9.75 -10.12 16.89
C THR A 94 8.48 -10.70 16.27
N ILE A 95 7.99 -10.05 15.21
CA ILE A 95 7.09 -10.69 14.26
C ILE A 95 7.96 -11.75 13.61
N GLY A 96 7.57 -13.02 13.81
CA GLY A 96 8.36 -14.20 13.48
C GLY A 96 9.09 -14.02 12.15
N THR A 97 10.40 -14.24 12.19
CA THR A 97 11.37 -14.13 11.08
C THR A 97 11.15 -15.16 9.97
N SER A 98 9.93 -15.63 9.81
CA SER A 98 9.47 -16.51 8.75
C SER A 98 8.21 -15.90 8.13
N VAL A 99 8.36 -14.74 7.49
CA VAL A 99 7.51 -14.46 6.34
C VAL A 99 8.01 -15.42 5.28
N ASP A 100 7.46 -16.63 5.29
CA ASP A 100 7.70 -17.63 4.26
C ASP A 100 7.31 -16.96 2.94
N THR A 101 8.29 -16.69 2.09
CA THR A 101 8.10 -15.94 0.84
C THR A 101 7.15 -16.65 -0.13
N THR A 102 6.84 -17.91 0.16
CA THR A 102 5.87 -18.76 -0.54
C THR A 102 4.40 -18.40 -0.23
N GLU A 103 4.12 -17.90 0.98
CA GLU A 103 2.75 -17.59 1.44
C GLU A 103 2.43 -16.08 1.47
N ALA A 104 3.45 -15.21 1.53
CA ALA A 104 3.22 -13.77 1.54
C ALA A 104 2.70 -13.25 0.20
N SER A 105 1.57 -12.52 0.25
CA SER A 105 1.07 -11.73 -0.88
C SER A 105 2.11 -10.71 -1.35
N LEU A 106 2.13 -10.39 -2.66
CA LEU A 106 2.96 -9.32 -3.23
C LEU A 106 2.81 -7.99 -2.46
N VAL A 107 1.58 -7.67 -2.03
CA VAL A 107 1.26 -6.48 -1.23
C VAL A 107 2.07 -6.47 0.06
N GLN A 108 2.04 -7.57 0.81
CA GLN A 108 2.77 -7.70 2.08
C GLN A 108 4.27 -7.72 1.84
N TYR A 109 4.72 -8.36 0.77
CA TYR A 109 6.13 -8.38 0.41
C TYR A 109 6.64 -6.97 0.16
N ILE A 110 6.05 -6.20 -0.75
CA ILE A 110 6.49 -4.82 -1.05
C ILE A 110 6.42 -3.93 0.18
N ALA A 111 5.34 -4.02 0.96
CA ALA A 111 5.17 -3.24 2.18
C ALA A 111 6.25 -3.53 3.25
N ASN A 112 6.72 -4.79 3.32
CA ASN A 112 7.69 -5.24 4.34
C ASN A 112 9.14 -5.21 3.86
N LYS A 113 9.37 -5.32 2.55
CA LYS A 113 10.69 -5.64 1.99
C LYS A 113 11.28 -4.57 1.10
N LEU A 114 10.56 -3.52 0.68
CA LEU A 114 11.23 -2.37 0.08
C LEU A 114 11.88 -1.56 1.21
N PRO A 115 13.20 -1.67 1.45
CA PRO A 115 13.86 -1.01 2.55
C PRO A 115 13.78 0.52 2.41
N LEU A 116 14.04 1.22 3.51
CA LEU A 116 13.97 2.68 3.52
C LEU A 116 14.94 3.27 2.48
N ASN A 117 14.45 4.20 1.66
CA ASN A 117 15.16 4.88 0.57
C ASN A 117 15.57 4.00 -0.62
N GLU A 118 15.16 2.73 -0.68
CA GLU A 118 15.37 1.91 -1.87
C GLU A 118 14.30 2.15 -2.92
N THR A 119 14.69 1.87 -4.17
CA THR A 119 13.88 2.09 -5.37
C THR A 119 13.64 0.75 -6.05
N ALA A 120 12.41 0.55 -6.52
CA ALA A 120 12.02 -0.66 -7.22
C ALA A 120 11.21 -0.36 -8.49
N ILE A 121 11.23 -1.30 -9.41
CA ILE A 121 10.36 -1.33 -10.58
C ILE A 121 9.31 -2.41 -10.34
N ILE A 122 8.03 -2.06 -10.52
CA ILE A 122 6.93 -3.01 -10.62
C ILE A 122 6.52 -3.08 -12.09
N ALA A 123 6.49 -4.27 -12.69
CA ALA A 123 6.14 -4.45 -14.09
C ALA A 123 5.08 -5.54 -14.27
N LEU A 124 4.07 -5.27 -15.09
CA LEU A 124 3.12 -6.26 -15.58
C LEU A 124 3.57 -6.71 -16.97
N VAL A 125 3.92 -7.99 -17.09
CA VAL A 125 4.51 -8.55 -18.30
C VAL A 125 3.75 -9.79 -18.77
N GLU A 126 3.72 -9.99 -20.08
CA GLU A 126 3.39 -11.28 -20.70
C GLU A 126 4.72 -11.87 -21.20
N GLU A 127 5.24 -12.88 -20.51
CA GLU A 127 6.50 -13.54 -20.87
C GLU A 127 6.31 -15.05 -21.06
N LYS A 128 6.94 -15.62 -22.10
CA LYS A 128 7.10 -17.07 -22.26
C LYS A 128 8.43 -17.57 -21.71
N ASP A 129 9.43 -16.70 -21.69
CA ASP A 129 10.78 -16.96 -21.23
C ASP A 129 11.23 -15.79 -20.34
N GLU A 130 11.53 -16.10 -19.08
CA GLU A 130 11.96 -15.11 -18.09
C GLU A 130 13.35 -14.53 -18.39
N GLU A 131 14.18 -15.23 -19.17
CA GLU A 131 15.55 -14.82 -19.46
C GLU A 131 15.60 -13.45 -20.15
N VAL A 132 14.61 -13.13 -20.98
CA VAL A 132 14.57 -11.85 -21.72
C VAL A 132 14.51 -10.66 -20.76
N ILE A 133 13.62 -10.71 -19.77
CA ILE A 133 13.49 -9.64 -18.77
C ILE A 133 14.62 -9.72 -17.74
N ASN A 134 15.02 -10.92 -17.31
CA ASN A 134 16.17 -11.10 -16.40
C ASN A 134 17.46 -10.48 -16.97
N ALA A 135 17.70 -10.63 -18.28
CA ALA A 135 18.89 -10.10 -18.94
C ALA A 135 18.94 -8.56 -18.95
N LEU A 136 17.78 -7.88 -18.92
CA LEU A 136 17.74 -6.41 -18.81
C LEU A 136 18.26 -5.93 -17.45
N PHE A 137 18.03 -6.73 -16.41
CA PHE A 137 18.40 -6.41 -15.04
C PHE A 137 19.74 -6.99 -14.60
N SER A 138 20.27 -8.01 -15.28
CA SER A 138 21.47 -8.75 -14.88
C SER A 138 22.76 -7.93 -14.79
N LYS A 139 22.79 -6.76 -15.45
CA LYS A 139 23.89 -5.80 -15.39
C LYS A 139 23.89 -4.92 -14.14
N TYR A 140 22.81 -4.94 -13.37
CA TYR A 140 22.62 -4.20 -12.14
C TYR A 140 22.63 -5.14 -10.95
N LYS A 141 22.90 -4.62 -9.75
CA LYS A 141 22.76 -5.40 -8.53
C LYS A 141 21.32 -5.27 -8.05
N THR A 142 20.49 -6.25 -8.40
CA THR A 142 19.06 -6.20 -8.11
C THR A 142 18.50 -7.53 -7.62
N GLN A 143 17.33 -7.46 -6.98
CA GLN A 143 16.55 -8.63 -6.60
C GLN A 143 15.24 -8.65 -7.39
N ILE A 144 15.07 -9.69 -8.20
CA ILE A 144 13.88 -9.90 -9.02
C ILE A 144 12.99 -10.94 -8.35
N ILE A 145 11.69 -10.64 -8.26
CA ILE A 145 10.69 -11.56 -7.74
C ILE A 145 9.47 -11.51 -8.66
N ARG A 146 8.87 -12.68 -8.88
CA ARG A 146 7.78 -12.91 -9.83
C ARG A 146 6.58 -13.53 -9.16
N TRP A 147 5.41 -13.04 -9.53
CA TRP A 147 4.13 -13.64 -9.20
C TRP A 147 3.25 -13.69 -10.43
N GLU A 148 2.38 -14.70 -10.50
CA GLU A 148 1.33 -14.75 -11.49
C GLU A 148 0.38 -13.55 -11.30
N ALA A 149 0.07 -12.86 -12.40
CA ALA A 149 -0.76 -11.66 -12.36
C ALA A 149 -2.18 -11.93 -11.83
N GLU A 150 -2.71 -13.13 -12.08
CA GLU A 150 -4.02 -13.57 -11.58
C GLU A 150 -4.03 -13.67 -10.04
N ARG A 151 -3.02 -14.32 -9.45
CA ARG A 151 -2.86 -14.38 -7.98
C ARG A 151 -2.74 -12.99 -7.36
N VAL A 152 -1.99 -12.08 -8.00
CA VAL A 152 -1.86 -10.69 -7.54
C VAL A 152 -3.21 -9.97 -7.58
N ALA A 153 -4.01 -10.17 -8.64
CA ALA A 153 -5.34 -9.60 -8.75
C ALA A 153 -6.28 -10.12 -7.65
N ASP A 154 -6.26 -11.41 -7.37
CA ASP A 154 -7.06 -12.01 -6.29
C ASP A 154 -6.69 -11.46 -4.91
N ASP A 155 -5.39 -11.31 -4.63
CA ASP A 155 -4.89 -10.70 -3.40
C ASP A 155 -5.36 -9.25 -3.23
N ILE A 156 -5.33 -8.47 -4.31
CA ILE A 156 -5.82 -7.08 -4.35
C ILE A 156 -7.32 -7.04 -4.03
N VAL A 157 -8.12 -7.89 -4.68
CA VAL A 157 -9.56 -7.98 -4.43
C VAL A 157 -9.85 -8.37 -2.97
N ALA A 158 -9.10 -9.32 -2.41
CA ALA A 158 -9.23 -9.71 -1.01
C ALA A 158 -8.88 -8.54 -0.07
N ALA A 159 -7.79 -7.83 -0.33
CA ALA A 159 -7.38 -6.69 0.48
C ALA A 159 -8.37 -5.51 0.40
N ILE A 160 -8.98 -5.24 -0.76
CA ILE A 160 -10.05 -4.23 -0.90
C ILE A 160 -11.24 -4.60 -0.02
N LYS A 161 -11.71 -5.86 -0.06
CA LYS A 161 -12.82 -6.32 0.79
C LYS A 161 -12.51 -6.16 2.27
N VAL A 162 -11.27 -6.44 2.68
CA VAL A 162 -10.82 -6.22 4.07
C VAL A 162 -10.88 -4.73 4.43
N GLN A 163 -10.40 -3.83 3.56
CA GLN A 163 -10.49 -2.37 3.77
C GLN A 163 -11.93 -1.89 3.95
N GLU A 164 -12.83 -2.31 3.06
CA GLU A 164 -14.24 -1.94 3.11
C GLU A 164 -14.88 -2.39 4.43
N ASN A 165 -14.66 -3.64 4.82
CA ASN A 165 -15.19 -4.19 6.06
C ASN A 165 -14.66 -3.46 7.30
N LEU A 166 -13.35 -3.18 7.36
CA LEU A 166 -12.74 -2.42 8.45
C LEU A 166 -13.28 -0.99 8.50
N TYR A 167 -13.46 -0.33 7.35
CA TYR A 167 -14.04 1.00 7.28
C TYR A 167 -15.48 1.02 7.80
N HIS A 168 -16.31 0.05 7.39
CA HIS A 168 -17.67 -0.07 7.89
C HIS A 168 -17.73 -0.31 9.40
N GLN A 169 -16.90 -1.21 9.92
CA GLN A 169 -16.81 -1.49 11.35
C GLN A 169 -16.38 -0.26 12.15
N ALA A 170 -15.32 0.42 11.70
CA ALA A 170 -14.83 1.64 12.33
C ALA A 170 -15.91 2.75 12.36
N GLN A 171 -16.69 2.91 11.28
CA GLN A 171 -17.77 3.89 11.24
C GLN A 171 -18.91 3.56 12.22
N VAL A 172 -19.26 2.28 12.37
CA VAL A 172 -20.28 1.83 13.34
C VAL A 172 -19.79 2.08 14.76
N GLU A 173 -18.54 1.73 15.06
CA GLU A 173 -17.93 1.92 16.37
C GLU A 173 -17.81 3.40 16.74
N LEU A 174 -17.28 4.24 15.84
CA LEU A 174 -17.19 5.69 16.04
C LEU A 174 -18.55 6.34 16.28
N LYS A 175 -19.62 5.88 15.60
CA LYS A 175 -20.98 6.36 15.87
C LYS A 175 -21.47 5.95 17.26
N ALA A 176 -21.20 4.71 17.67
CA ALA A 176 -21.57 4.21 18.98
C ALA A 176 -20.83 4.97 20.09
N GLU A 177 -19.53 5.21 19.95
CA GLU A 177 -18.71 5.99 20.87
C GLU A 177 -19.19 7.44 20.98
N ARG A 178 -19.38 8.13 19.84
CA ARG A 178 -19.91 9.50 19.84
C ARG A 178 -21.27 9.60 20.52
N LYS A 179 -22.13 8.58 20.38
CA LYS A 179 -23.43 8.53 21.08
C LYS A 179 -23.25 8.33 22.59
N LYS A 180 -22.34 7.46 23.03
CA LYS A 180 -21.99 7.27 24.45
C LYS A 180 -21.44 8.56 25.06
N GLU A 181 -20.45 9.17 24.41
CA GLU A 181 -19.86 10.45 24.84
C GLU A 181 -20.90 11.57 24.90
N ARG A 182 -21.75 11.70 23.88
CA ARG A 182 -22.82 12.71 23.89
C ARG A 182 -23.78 12.50 25.05
N THR A 183 -24.13 11.25 25.35
CA THR A 183 -25.02 10.91 26.46
C THR A 183 -24.38 11.26 27.81
N GLN A 184 -23.09 10.95 27.98
CA GLN A 184 -22.32 11.30 29.17
C GLN A 184 -22.19 12.83 29.34
N LYS A 185 -21.78 13.56 28.30
CA LYS A 185 -21.67 15.03 28.33
C LYS A 185 -23.01 15.71 28.62
N VAL A 186 -24.12 15.18 28.09
CA VAL A 186 -25.47 15.69 28.40
C VAL A 186 -25.84 15.44 29.85
N GLN A 187 -25.48 14.28 30.40
CA GLN A 187 -25.74 13.95 31.80
C GLN A 187 -24.92 14.85 32.74
N GLU A 188 -23.63 15.01 32.48
CA GLU A 188 -22.75 15.93 33.21
C GLU A 188 -23.26 17.38 33.15
N PHE A 189 -23.73 17.82 31.98
CA PHE A 189 -24.35 19.13 31.83
C PHE A 189 -25.60 19.29 32.70
N LYS A 190 -26.50 18.30 32.68
CA LYS A 190 -27.71 18.30 33.54
C LYS A 190 -27.35 18.37 35.02
N ASP A 191 -26.35 17.61 35.46
CA ASP A 191 -25.91 17.58 36.85
C ASP A 191 -25.24 18.91 37.26
N ARG A 192 -24.45 19.52 36.37
CA ARG A 192 -23.89 20.85 36.58
C ARG A 192 -24.97 21.93 36.72
N ILE A 193 -26.00 21.89 35.87
CA ILE A 193 -27.13 22.81 35.94
C ILE A 193 -27.90 22.66 37.25
N LYS A 194 -28.22 21.42 37.68
CA LYS A 194 -28.87 21.16 38.97
C LYS A 194 -28.05 21.71 40.15
N LYS A 195 -26.74 21.49 40.17
CA LYS A 195 -25.83 22.04 41.19
C LYS A 195 -25.86 23.58 41.20
N GLY A 196 -25.84 24.21 40.02
CA GLY A 196 -25.94 25.66 39.87
C GLY A 196 -27.23 26.23 40.47
N PHE A 197 -28.39 25.63 40.14
CA PHE A 197 -29.68 26.05 40.70
C PHE A 197 -29.77 25.85 42.22
N ALA A 198 -29.25 24.73 42.76
CA ALA A 198 -29.23 24.50 44.20
C ALA A 198 -28.40 25.58 44.93
N THR A 199 -27.24 25.95 44.37
CA THR A 199 -26.35 26.99 44.90
C THR A 199 -27.00 28.38 44.87
N LEU A 200 -27.75 28.69 43.80
CA LEU A 200 -28.50 29.95 43.71
C LEU A 200 -29.62 30.00 44.76
N LYS A 201 -30.36 28.90 44.93
CA LYS A 201 -31.45 28.81 45.91
C LYS A 201 -30.95 28.95 47.35
N SER A 202 -29.76 28.43 47.68
CA SER A 202 -29.17 28.61 49.01
C SER A 202 -28.69 30.04 49.26
N LYS A 203 -28.32 30.79 48.22
CA LYS A 203 -27.92 32.22 48.33
C LYS A 203 -29.10 33.18 48.43
N ILE A 204 -30.30 32.77 48.02
CA ILE A 204 -31.53 33.59 48.03
C ILE A 204 -32.29 33.46 49.38
N LYS A 205 -31.89 32.54 50.26
CA LYS A 205 -32.48 32.40 51.61
C LYS A 205 -32.01 33.56 52.51
N ILE A 206 -32.75 34.67 52.46
CA ILE A 206 -32.86 35.70 53.50
C ILE A 206 -33.99 35.28 54.44
#